data_AF-A0A254RZD2-F1
#
_entry.id   AF-A0A254RZD2-F1
#
_cell.length_a   1.000
_cell.length_b   1.000
_cell.length_c   1.000
_cell.angle_alpha   90.00
_cell.angle_beta   90.00
_cell.angle_gamma   90.00
#
_symmetry.space_group_name_H-M   'P 1'
#
loop_
_entity.id
_entity.type
_entity.pdbx_description
1 polymer ?
#
loop_
_entity_poly.entity_id
_entity_poly.type
_entity_poly.pdbx_seq_one_letter_code
_entity_poly.pdbx_strand_id
1 'polypeptide(L)'
;MMYCKKYIVSRLILLVGTFFWACSSENVSGGNEALDGMINGVSQKGPFLEGSSVTMQELDENSFAQTGKSFKGKVVNDRGDFSIENVALDHPYVLLEVNGYYRNEVTGKKSNGSIFMKALADVSKQPKVNINLLTHLEYERVQTLMEQNNMSIEETKRQADREIFAAFYADVDYDKVEYLNIFGNGEGDAALLAINVLLLGEESDASFMERFALMGQDFAADGVWNDSSLKMKIADFACKANRSGKLAEIRKNIESWKIADVPAFETYVNRFWTNQYGLGKCDASNLGMRKLLIDDSRSSAFQDSAFKCTENGWAPYSSNEVYSKSVDVECTAKNEGEVNVVWEGNAKYGGYTYSRCEKGLWVRGGISLTCDTAGVAVGDLCHKTGTVNAFRASMPDFKIPEYVFVYAGDGVWKDVQGYFEMTKKCTAENEGDKEKFVVGKGADVITSYYACSNGEWTEIYEKDYHCTTEKTVVGDTCSFESENGIKHYLFMHSEFQDIDLWAESKVDPELGYCPMHYYSFDHKNWIYSKKGDKYYLCDYGEWLQKDLVPRQYTDSRKEGLTDEEFDVLDLPKNAKVGDRVGGLLESCWYDDESSYCMPQNYYRYRQNGSWTVETEEDL
;
A
#
# COMPACT_ATOMS: atom_id res chain seq x y z
N MET A 1 1.79 -55.44 13.65
CA MET A 1 0.39 -55.91 13.55
C MET A 1 -0.08 -55.59 12.13
N MET A 2 0.05 -56.57 11.24
CA MET A 2 -0.29 -56.51 9.82
C MET A 2 -1.69 -57.13 9.67
N TYR A 3 -2.58 -56.56 8.86
CA TYR A 3 -3.61 -57.38 8.21
C TYR A 3 -3.91 -56.88 6.80
N CYS A 4 -3.38 -57.65 5.86
CA CYS A 4 -3.65 -57.65 4.43
C CYS A 4 -4.79 -58.67 4.19
N LYS A 5 -5.76 -58.39 3.29
CA LYS A 5 -6.74 -59.40 2.86
C LYS A 5 -6.87 -59.46 1.34
N LYS A 6 -6.48 -60.63 0.81
CA LYS A 6 -6.67 -61.18 -0.54
C LYS A 6 -8.13 -61.60 -0.78
N TYR A 7 -8.57 -61.56 -2.04
CA TYR A 7 -9.62 -62.43 -2.61
C TYR A 7 -9.12 -62.85 -4.01
N ILE A 8 -8.54 -64.04 -4.19
CA ILE A 8 -9.14 -65.36 -4.53
C ILE A 8 -9.98 -65.36 -5.81
N VAL A 9 -9.39 -66.02 -6.81
CA VAL A 9 -9.94 -66.49 -8.09
C VAL A 9 -10.79 -67.74 -7.88
N SER A 10 -11.96 -67.84 -8.52
CA SER A 10 -12.52 -69.15 -8.88
C SER A 10 -13.44 -69.06 -10.10
N ARG A 11 -13.26 -70.02 -11.02
CA ARG A 11 -13.94 -70.19 -12.30
C ARG A 11 -15.32 -70.83 -12.10
N LEU A 12 -16.29 -70.46 -12.93
CA LEU A 12 -17.36 -71.38 -13.35
C LEU A 12 -17.59 -71.23 -14.85
N ILE A 13 -17.47 -72.36 -15.56
CA ILE A 13 -17.71 -72.56 -16.98
C ILE A 13 -19.19 -72.95 -17.15
N LEU A 14 -19.90 -72.39 -18.14
CA LEU A 14 -20.95 -73.14 -18.83
C LEU A 14 -21.07 -72.71 -20.31
N LEU A 15 -21.41 -73.72 -21.11
CA LEU A 15 -21.26 -73.87 -22.55
C LEU A 15 -22.42 -73.31 -23.41
N VAL A 16 -22.05 -72.93 -24.64
CA VAL A 16 -22.65 -73.22 -25.96
C VAL A 16 -23.95 -72.53 -26.40
N GLY A 17 -23.83 -71.88 -27.55
CA GLY A 17 -24.92 -71.57 -28.49
C GLY A 17 -24.39 -70.87 -29.75
N THR A 18 -23.72 -71.61 -30.64
CA THR A 18 -23.31 -71.15 -31.98
C THR A 18 -24.51 -71.04 -32.92
N PHE A 19 -24.63 -69.92 -33.64
CA PHE A 19 -25.28 -69.86 -34.95
C PHE A 19 -24.37 -69.09 -35.91
N PHE A 20 -24.02 -69.74 -37.02
CA PHE A 20 -23.26 -69.20 -38.16
C PHE A 20 -24.24 -68.76 -39.26
N TRP A 21 -24.04 -67.56 -39.82
CA TRP A 21 -24.24 -67.16 -41.23
C TRP A 21 -23.74 -65.70 -41.34
N ALA A 22 -22.60 -65.40 -41.97
CA ALA A 22 -22.30 -65.31 -43.40
C ALA A 22 -22.74 -63.97 -44.06
N CYS A 23 -21.77 -63.32 -44.74
CA CYS A 23 -21.83 -62.12 -45.60
C CYS A 23 -22.18 -60.78 -44.91
N SER A 24 -21.56 -59.64 -45.23
CA SER A 24 -20.80 -59.23 -46.41
C SER A 24 -19.77 -58.18 -45.98
N SER A 25 -18.55 -58.24 -46.52
CA SER A 25 -17.65 -57.09 -46.55
C SER A 25 -18.21 -56.07 -47.54
N GLU A 26 -18.94 -55.07 -47.03
CA GLU A 26 -19.15 -53.86 -47.81
C GLU A 26 -17.89 -52.98 -47.68
N ASN A 27 -17.08 -53.01 -48.73
CA ASN A 27 -16.19 -51.91 -49.05
C ASN A 27 -17.05 -50.67 -49.23
N VAL A 28 -17.17 -49.84 -48.20
CA VAL A 28 -17.62 -48.46 -48.38
C VAL A 28 -16.40 -47.68 -48.86
N SER A 29 -16.19 -47.71 -50.17
CA SER A 29 -15.56 -46.60 -50.86
C SER A 29 -16.53 -45.41 -50.77
N GLY A 30 -16.48 -44.70 -49.64
CA GLY A 30 -17.10 -43.39 -49.50
C GLY A 30 -16.11 -42.37 -50.02
N GLY A 31 -16.28 -41.95 -51.27
CA GLY A 31 -15.55 -40.78 -51.77
C GLY A 31 -15.85 -39.55 -50.92
N ASN A 32 -14.96 -38.55 -50.95
CA ASN A 32 -15.23 -37.21 -50.46
C ASN A 32 -16.56 -36.74 -51.09
N GLU A 33 -17.66 -36.84 -50.36
CA GLU A 33 -18.87 -36.13 -50.71
C GLU A 33 -18.53 -34.65 -50.56
N ALA A 34 -18.69 -33.90 -51.66
CA ALA A 34 -18.45 -32.47 -51.66
C ALA A 34 -19.34 -31.83 -50.58
N LEU A 35 -18.71 -31.08 -49.66
CA LEU A 35 -19.42 -30.41 -48.58
C LEU A 35 -20.07 -29.16 -49.20
N ASP A 36 -21.34 -29.28 -49.59
CA ASP A 36 -22.18 -28.20 -50.14
C ASP A 36 -23.03 -27.58 -49.02
N GLY A 37 -22.89 -26.28 -48.75
CA GLY A 37 -23.68 -25.63 -47.71
C GLY A 37 -23.21 -24.25 -47.24
N MET A 38 -23.43 -24.00 -45.95
CA MET A 38 -23.18 -22.73 -45.27
C MET A 38 -22.20 -22.97 -44.13
N ILE A 39 -21.11 -22.20 -44.09
CA ILE A 39 -20.16 -22.19 -42.98
C ILE A 39 -20.45 -20.99 -42.09
N ASN A 40 -20.59 -21.24 -40.80
CA ASN A 40 -20.89 -20.23 -39.80
C ASN A 40 -19.81 -20.17 -38.72
N GLY A 41 -19.76 -19.07 -37.98
CA GLY A 41 -18.79 -18.93 -36.90
C GLY A 41 -18.88 -17.59 -36.22
N VAL A 42 -17.99 -17.36 -35.27
CA VAL A 42 -17.79 -16.04 -34.65
C VAL A 42 -16.35 -15.58 -34.80
N SER A 43 -16.15 -14.29 -35.09
CA SER A 43 -14.83 -13.67 -35.18
C SER A 43 -14.61 -12.71 -34.00
N GLN A 44 -13.64 -13.02 -33.13
CA GLN A 44 -13.53 -12.44 -31.79
C GLN A 44 -12.07 -12.22 -31.33
N LYS A 45 -11.58 -10.97 -31.47
CA LYS A 45 -10.60 -10.37 -30.54
C LYS A 45 -11.44 -9.80 -29.38
N GLY A 46 -12.08 -8.66 -29.62
CA GLY A 46 -13.49 -8.51 -29.24
C GLY A 46 -14.34 -8.79 -30.48
N PRO A 47 -15.67 -8.65 -30.41
CA PRO A 47 -16.53 -8.85 -31.57
C PRO A 47 -16.08 -7.96 -32.73
N PHE A 48 -15.79 -8.57 -33.88
CA PHE A 48 -15.61 -7.82 -35.12
C PHE A 48 -16.92 -7.13 -35.48
N LEU A 49 -16.82 -5.94 -36.07
CA LEU A 49 -18.00 -5.15 -36.39
C LEU A 49 -18.77 -5.76 -37.57
N GLU A 50 -20.09 -5.61 -37.56
CA GLU A 50 -20.96 -5.97 -38.68
C GLU A 50 -20.45 -5.36 -39.99
N GLY A 51 -20.42 -6.18 -41.05
CA GLY A 51 -19.88 -5.81 -42.35
C GLY A 51 -18.38 -6.06 -42.52
N SER A 52 -17.66 -6.50 -41.49
CA SER A 52 -16.26 -6.96 -41.63
C SER A 52 -16.18 -8.12 -42.62
N SER A 53 -15.13 -8.13 -43.45
CA SER A 53 -14.97 -9.10 -44.53
C SER A 53 -14.47 -10.43 -43.97
N VAL A 54 -15.05 -11.54 -44.42
CA VAL A 54 -14.55 -12.89 -44.13
C VAL A 54 -14.26 -13.59 -45.45
N THR A 55 -13.04 -14.09 -45.61
CA THR A 55 -12.65 -14.91 -46.75
C THR A 55 -12.34 -16.31 -46.27
N MET A 56 -12.79 -17.32 -47.02
CA MET A 56 -12.44 -18.71 -46.78
C MET A 56 -11.77 -19.27 -48.03
N GLN A 57 -10.73 -20.06 -47.83
CA GLN A 57 -9.98 -20.74 -48.88
C GLN A 57 -9.91 -22.22 -48.54
N GLU A 58 -10.15 -23.06 -49.54
CA GLU A 58 -9.99 -24.50 -49.40
C GLU A 58 -8.51 -24.88 -49.42
N LEU A 59 -8.16 -25.85 -48.58
CA LEU A 59 -6.81 -26.42 -48.47
C LEU A 59 -6.83 -27.89 -48.86
N ASP A 60 -5.81 -28.32 -49.58
CA ASP A 60 -5.59 -29.72 -49.94
C ASP A 60 -5.33 -30.57 -48.69
N GLU A 61 -5.96 -31.74 -48.60
CA GLU A 61 -5.92 -32.60 -47.41
C GLU A 61 -4.57 -33.26 -47.13
N ASN A 62 -3.65 -33.25 -48.10
CA ASN A 62 -2.33 -33.89 -47.98
C ASN A 62 -1.21 -32.86 -47.82
N SER A 63 -1.24 -31.79 -48.60
CA SER A 63 -0.20 -30.75 -48.65
C SER A 63 -0.55 -29.50 -47.85
N PHE A 64 -1.83 -29.32 -47.48
CA PHE A 64 -2.34 -28.11 -46.82
C PHE A 64 -2.17 -26.82 -47.64
N ALA A 65 -1.84 -26.95 -48.92
CA ALA A 65 -1.73 -25.86 -49.87
C ALA A 65 -3.13 -25.41 -50.33
N GLN A 66 -3.25 -24.13 -50.67
CA GLN A 66 -4.50 -23.58 -51.20
C GLN A 66 -4.82 -24.20 -52.57
N THR A 67 -6.05 -24.69 -52.74
CA THR A 67 -6.49 -25.30 -54.01
C THR A 67 -6.89 -24.27 -55.06
N GLY A 68 -7.12 -23.01 -54.63
CA GLY A 68 -7.63 -21.93 -55.45
C GLY A 68 -9.14 -21.71 -55.34
N LYS A 69 -9.89 -22.63 -54.69
CA LYS A 69 -11.30 -22.36 -54.34
C LYS A 69 -11.36 -21.37 -53.18
N SER A 70 -12.14 -20.30 -53.37
CA SER A 70 -12.33 -19.28 -52.35
C SER A 70 -13.77 -18.79 -52.30
N PHE A 71 -14.23 -18.56 -51.08
CA PHE A 71 -15.59 -18.12 -50.76
C PHE A 71 -15.51 -16.85 -49.93
N LYS A 72 -16.51 -15.98 -50.06
CA LYS A 72 -16.58 -14.72 -49.32
C LYS A 72 -17.86 -14.68 -48.49
N GLY A 73 -17.70 -14.20 -47.28
CA GLY A 73 -18.76 -13.89 -46.36
C GLY A 73 -18.51 -12.56 -45.66
N LYS A 74 -19.31 -12.31 -44.64
CA LYS A 74 -19.19 -11.11 -43.81
C LYS A 74 -19.66 -11.40 -42.40
N VAL A 75 -19.22 -10.57 -41.47
CA VAL A 75 -19.83 -10.49 -40.14
C VAL A 75 -21.23 -9.90 -40.29
N VAL A 76 -22.23 -10.58 -39.72
CA VAL A 76 -23.67 -10.31 -39.91
C VAL A 76 -24.34 -9.67 -38.69
N ASN A 77 -23.65 -9.54 -37.56
CA ASN A 77 -24.20 -8.88 -36.37
C ASN A 77 -23.11 -8.34 -35.41
N ASP A 78 -23.58 -7.67 -34.35
CA ASP A 78 -22.73 -7.07 -33.31
C ASP A 78 -22.00 -8.07 -32.40
N ARG A 79 -22.37 -9.35 -32.40
CA ARG A 79 -21.69 -10.42 -31.66
C ARG A 79 -20.41 -10.89 -32.37
N GLY A 80 -20.23 -10.48 -33.62
CA GLY A 80 -19.15 -10.94 -34.48
C GLY A 80 -19.49 -12.24 -35.19
N ASP A 81 -20.77 -12.65 -35.24
CA ASP A 81 -21.17 -13.84 -35.97
C ASP A 81 -20.96 -13.59 -37.47
N PHE A 82 -20.41 -14.54 -38.21
CA PHE A 82 -20.23 -14.47 -39.65
C PHE A 82 -20.89 -15.66 -40.35
N SER A 83 -21.20 -15.45 -41.63
CA SER A 83 -21.76 -16.46 -42.52
C SER A 83 -21.05 -16.44 -43.86
N ILE A 84 -20.78 -17.63 -44.40
CA ILE A 84 -20.32 -17.86 -45.77
C ILE A 84 -21.29 -18.85 -46.41
N GLU A 85 -21.99 -18.40 -47.46
CA GLU A 85 -23.03 -19.17 -48.16
C GLU A 85 -22.49 -19.80 -49.45
N ASN A 86 -23.17 -20.84 -49.95
CA ASN A 86 -22.87 -21.53 -51.20
C ASN A 86 -21.44 -22.08 -51.26
N VAL A 87 -20.99 -22.64 -50.14
CA VAL A 87 -19.69 -23.28 -50.00
C VAL A 87 -19.75 -24.65 -50.64
N ALA A 88 -18.81 -24.97 -51.54
CA ALA A 88 -18.70 -26.26 -52.19
C ALA A 88 -17.24 -26.75 -52.18
N LEU A 89 -16.92 -27.62 -51.23
CA LEU A 89 -15.55 -28.09 -50.97
C LEU A 89 -15.31 -29.51 -51.51
N ASP A 90 -14.16 -29.75 -52.12
CA ASP A 90 -13.60 -31.07 -52.45
C ASP A 90 -12.78 -31.64 -51.27
N HIS A 91 -12.22 -30.75 -50.43
CA HIS A 91 -11.43 -31.12 -49.24
C HIS A 91 -12.00 -30.47 -47.97
N PRO A 92 -11.94 -31.15 -46.81
CA PRO A 92 -12.59 -30.67 -45.59
C PRO A 92 -11.80 -29.58 -44.84
N TYR A 93 -10.63 -29.20 -45.33
CA TYR A 93 -9.76 -28.23 -44.65
C TYR A 93 -9.91 -26.84 -45.24
N VAL A 94 -9.99 -25.84 -44.36
CA VAL A 94 -10.19 -24.44 -44.76
C VAL A 94 -9.28 -23.50 -43.99
N LEU A 95 -8.82 -22.46 -44.69
CA LEU A 95 -8.22 -21.26 -44.11
C LEU A 95 -9.26 -20.14 -44.13
N LEU A 96 -9.68 -19.68 -42.96
CA LEU A 96 -10.50 -18.49 -42.82
C LEU A 96 -9.63 -17.28 -42.47
N GLU A 97 -9.98 -16.14 -43.03
CA GLU A 97 -9.41 -14.84 -42.70
C GLU A 97 -10.53 -13.82 -42.50
N VAL A 98 -10.57 -13.17 -41.34
CA VAL A 98 -11.42 -12.01 -41.09
C VAL A 98 -10.59 -10.74 -41.17
N ASN A 99 -11.13 -9.70 -41.78
CA ASN A 99 -10.52 -8.36 -41.82
C ASN A 99 -11.57 -7.31 -41.47
N GLY A 100 -11.30 -6.49 -40.46
CA GLY A 100 -12.20 -5.43 -40.05
C GLY A 100 -11.83 -4.75 -38.74
N TYR A 101 -12.71 -3.85 -38.31
CA TYR A 101 -12.64 -3.21 -37.00
C TYR A 101 -13.27 -4.11 -35.95
N TYR A 102 -12.91 -3.92 -34.68
CA TYR A 102 -13.40 -4.73 -33.56
C TYR A 102 -13.80 -3.86 -32.38
N ARG A 103 -14.56 -4.42 -31.43
CA ARG A 103 -14.84 -3.76 -30.14
C ARG A 103 -13.71 -4.05 -29.16
N ASN A 104 -13.14 -3.01 -28.58
CA ASN A 104 -12.01 -3.07 -27.67
C ASN A 104 -12.51 -3.19 -26.21
N GLU A 105 -12.22 -4.33 -25.58
CA GLU A 105 -12.65 -4.71 -24.23
C GLU A 105 -12.13 -3.73 -23.17
N VAL A 106 -10.89 -3.26 -23.35
CA VAL A 106 -10.21 -2.43 -22.36
C VAL A 106 -10.76 -1.00 -22.32
N THR A 107 -11.08 -0.45 -23.49
CA THR A 107 -11.56 0.94 -23.63
C THR A 107 -13.08 1.05 -23.74
N GLY A 108 -13.78 -0.06 -24.04
CA GLY A 108 -15.21 -0.09 -24.34
C GLY A 108 -15.60 0.49 -25.71
N LYS A 109 -14.64 0.97 -26.49
CA LYS A 109 -14.86 1.65 -27.79
C LYS A 109 -14.59 0.71 -28.96
N LYS A 110 -14.91 1.17 -30.18
CA LYS A 110 -14.46 0.53 -31.42
C LYS A 110 -12.97 0.81 -31.62
N SER A 111 -12.25 -0.12 -32.25
CA SER A 111 -10.86 0.08 -32.64
C SER A 111 -10.70 1.25 -33.62
N ASN A 112 -9.55 1.91 -33.56
CA ASN A 112 -9.16 2.99 -34.47
C ASN A 112 -8.56 2.44 -35.77
N GLY A 113 -8.02 1.21 -35.74
CA GLY A 113 -7.52 0.49 -36.91
C GLY A 113 -8.29 -0.80 -37.18
N SER A 114 -8.28 -1.23 -38.45
CA SER A 114 -8.67 -2.59 -38.79
C SER A 114 -7.52 -3.56 -38.54
N ILE A 115 -7.87 -4.78 -38.16
CA ILE A 115 -6.93 -5.88 -38.01
C ILE A 115 -7.40 -7.07 -38.84
N PHE A 116 -6.53 -8.05 -39.01
CA PHE A 116 -6.92 -9.34 -39.58
C PHE A 116 -6.55 -10.47 -38.62
N MET A 117 -7.32 -11.55 -38.67
CA MET A 117 -7.03 -12.78 -37.93
C MET A 117 -7.32 -13.97 -38.84
N LYS A 118 -6.64 -15.08 -38.56
CA LYS A 118 -6.74 -16.32 -39.35
C LYS A 118 -7.19 -17.48 -38.48
N ALA A 119 -7.81 -18.47 -39.10
CA ALA A 119 -8.11 -19.75 -38.48
C ALA A 119 -7.97 -20.88 -39.49
N LEU A 120 -7.36 -21.97 -39.07
CA LEU A 120 -7.33 -23.23 -39.80
C LEU A 120 -8.35 -24.17 -39.18
N ALA A 121 -9.15 -24.84 -39.98
CA ALA A 121 -10.12 -25.78 -39.43
C ALA A 121 -10.41 -26.95 -40.37
N ASP A 122 -10.83 -28.05 -39.75
CA ASP A 122 -11.48 -29.19 -40.38
C ASP A 122 -13.00 -29.03 -40.23
N VAL A 123 -13.70 -28.85 -41.35
CA VAL A 123 -15.16 -28.68 -41.40
C VAL A 123 -15.92 -29.96 -41.75
N SER A 124 -15.24 -31.11 -41.84
CA SER A 124 -15.88 -32.41 -42.17
C SER A 124 -16.97 -32.80 -41.17
N LYS A 125 -16.72 -32.56 -39.88
CA LYS A 125 -17.62 -32.96 -38.78
C LYS A 125 -18.67 -31.90 -38.45
N GLN A 126 -18.32 -30.63 -38.59
CA GLN A 126 -19.22 -29.52 -38.29
C GLN A 126 -18.90 -28.27 -39.12
N PRO A 127 -19.91 -27.64 -39.74
CA PRO A 127 -19.72 -26.42 -40.53
C PRO A 127 -19.65 -25.16 -39.64
N LYS A 128 -19.01 -25.27 -38.47
CA LYS A 128 -18.87 -24.18 -37.50
C LYS A 128 -17.42 -23.99 -37.07
N VAL A 129 -16.87 -22.80 -37.33
CA VAL A 129 -15.48 -22.45 -37.05
C VAL A 129 -15.40 -21.02 -36.51
N ASN A 130 -14.83 -20.83 -35.33
CA ASN A 130 -14.59 -19.49 -34.78
C ASN A 130 -13.17 -19.01 -35.14
N ILE A 131 -13.02 -17.70 -35.30
CA ILE A 131 -11.74 -17.02 -35.55
C ILE A 131 -11.42 -16.18 -34.31
N ASN A 132 -10.28 -16.43 -33.66
CA ASN A 132 -9.85 -15.71 -32.46
C ASN A 132 -8.33 -15.53 -32.46
N LEU A 133 -7.77 -14.96 -31.38
CA LEU A 133 -6.32 -14.78 -31.28
C LEU A 133 -5.55 -16.10 -31.25
N LEU A 134 -6.07 -17.12 -30.58
CA LEU A 134 -5.40 -18.41 -30.50
C LEU A 134 -5.34 -19.09 -31.87
N THR A 135 -6.43 -19.07 -32.65
CA THR A 135 -6.43 -19.63 -34.01
C THR A 135 -5.46 -18.93 -34.95
N HIS A 136 -5.18 -17.64 -34.73
CA HIS A 136 -4.22 -16.90 -35.52
C HIS A 136 -2.77 -17.25 -35.18
N LEU A 137 -2.44 -17.39 -33.89
CA LEU A 137 -1.14 -17.89 -33.47
C LEU A 137 -0.92 -19.34 -33.92
N GLU A 138 -1.99 -20.16 -33.88
CA GLU A 138 -1.99 -21.55 -34.32
C GLU A 138 -1.64 -21.67 -35.80
N TYR A 139 -2.14 -20.75 -36.65
CA TYR A 139 -1.88 -20.75 -38.09
C TYR A 139 -0.39 -20.83 -38.42
N GLU A 140 0.42 -19.91 -37.88
CA GLU A 140 1.87 -19.86 -38.18
C GLU A 140 2.58 -21.13 -37.65
N ARG A 141 2.20 -21.59 -36.46
CA ARG A 141 2.79 -22.79 -35.85
C ARG A 141 2.46 -24.07 -36.63
N VAL A 142 1.22 -24.21 -37.10
CA VAL A 142 0.82 -25.36 -37.92
C VAL A 142 1.62 -25.41 -39.22
N GLN A 143 1.84 -24.27 -39.89
CA GLN A 143 2.66 -24.24 -41.11
C GLN A 143 4.06 -24.80 -40.86
N THR A 144 4.74 -24.34 -39.80
CA THR A 144 6.08 -24.82 -39.44
C THR A 144 6.09 -26.32 -39.05
N LEU A 145 5.12 -26.78 -38.27
CA LEU A 145 5.04 -28.20 -37.87
C LEU A 145 4.79 -29.13 -39.06
N MET A 146 3.97 -28.70 -40.03
CA MET A 146 3.72 -29.46 -41.27
C MET A 146 4.98 -29.56 -42.16
N GLU A 147 5.85 -28.54 -42.14
CA GLU A 147 7.13 -28.58 -42.87
C GLU A 147 8.18 -29.45 -42.18
N GLN A 148 8.21 -29.44 -40.85
CA GLN A 148 9.25 -30.11 -40.06
C GLN A 148 8.97 -31.60 -39.85
N ASN A 149 7.69 -32.00 -39.80
CA ASN A 149 7.28 -33.32 -39.37
C ASN A 149 6.37 -33.99 -40.40
N ASN A 150 6.37 -35.32 -40.44
CA ASN A 150 5.45 -36.11 -41.27
C ASN A 150 4.20 -36.52 -40.45
N MET A 151 3.62 -35.57 -39.72
CA MET A 151 2.43 -35.75 -38.87
C MET A 151 1.15 -35.51 -39.66
N SER A 152 0.03 -36.10 -39.20
CA SER A 152 -1.28 -35.74 -39.77
C SER A 152 -1.67 -34.31 -39.38
N ILE A 153 -2.50 -33.66 -40.19
CA ILE A 153 -2.99 -32.29 -39.93
C ILE A 153 -3.66 -32.18 -38.56
N GLU A 154 -4.48 -33.17 -38.18
CA GLU A 154 -5.16 -33.20 -36.89
C GLU A 154 -4.17 -33.27 -35.72
N GLU A 155 -3.11 -34.06 -35.84
CA GLU A 155 -2.07 -34.14 -34.83
C GLU A 155 -1.27 -32.84 -34.72
N THR A 156 -0.95 -32.23 -35.86
CA THR A 156 -0.24 -30.96 -35.95
C THR A 156 -1.04 -29.82 -35.31
N LYS A 157 -2.32 -29.66 -35.66
CA LYS A 157 -3.21 -28.66 -35.04
C LYS A 157 -3.30 -28.87 -33.53
N ARG A 158 -3.56 -30.10 -33.10
CA ARG A 158 -3.65 -30.44 -31.67
C ARG A 158 -2.36 -30.15 -30.90
N GLN A 159 -1.19 -30.30 -31.53
CA GLN A 159 0.08 -29.93 -30.92
C GLN A 159 0.21 -28.40 -30.81
N ALA A 160 -0.04 -27.66 -31.89
CA ALA A 160 0.02 -26.20 -31.91
C ALA A 160 -0.94 -25.58 -30.86
N ASP A 161 -2.18 -26.08 -30.81
CA ASP A 161 -3.19 -25.67 -29.83
C ASP A 161 -2.68 -25.79 -28.39
N ARG A 162 -2.10 -26.95 -28.06
CA ARG A 162 -1.59 -27.22 -26.70
C ARG A 162 -0.41 -26.34 -26.35
N GLU A 163 0.54 -26.18 -27.27
CA GLU A 163 1.72 -25.34 -27.08
C GLU A 163 1.34 -23.88 -26.80
N ILE A 164 0.46 -23.32 -27.65
CA ILE A 164 0.04 -21.92 -27.55
C ILE A 164 -0.82 -21.69 -26.31
N PHE A 165 -1.80 -22.57 -26.05
CA PHE A 165 -2.69 -22.39 -24.90
C PHE A 165 -1.93 -22.55 -23.58
N ALA A 166 -1.04 -23.55 -23.48
CA ALA A 166 -0.25 -23.81 -22.27
C ALA A 166 0.74 -22.68 -21.93
N ALA A 167 1.14 -21.86 -22.91
CA ALA A 167 1.95 -20.67 -22.66
C ALA A 167 1.23 -19.64 -21.78
N PHE A 168 -0.11 -19.66 -21.74
CA PHE A 168 -0.93 -18.87 -20.83
C PHE A 168 -1.45 -19.71 -19.65
N TYR A 169 -2.08 -20.85 -19.95
CA TYR A 169 -2.72 -21.72 -18.95
C TYR A 169 -2.59 -23.20 -19.33
N ALA A 170 -1.75 -23.94 -18.60
CA ALA A 170 -1.54 -25.37 -18.87
C ALA A 170 -2.64 -26.28 -18.30
N ASP A 171 -3.48 -25.78 -17.41
CA ASP A 171 -4.44 -26.52 -16.58
C ASP A 171 -5.92 -26.28 -16.95
N VAL A 172 -6.19 -25.59 -18.05
CA VAL A 172 -7.55 -25.24 -18.48
C VAL A 172 -8.07 -26.27 -19.47
N ASP A 173 -9.30 -26.73 -19.25
CA ASP A 173 -9.98 -27.65 -20.14
C ASP A 173 -10.63 -26.91 -21.33
N TYR A 174 -10.35 -27.40 -22.53
CA TYR A 174 -10.92 -26.94 -23.80
C TYR A 174 -10.82 -28.06 -24.84
N ASP A 175 -11.73 -28.05 -25.82
CA ASP A 175 -11.72 -29.03 -26.92
C ASP A 175 -10.77 -28.59 -28.04
N LYS A 176 -11.14 -27.52 -28.75
CA LYS A 176 -10.33 -26.89 -29.81
C LYS A 176 -10.42 -25.38 -29.73
N VAL A 177 -9.33 -24.69 -30.09
CA VAL A 177 -9.29 -23.23 -30.03
C VAL A 177 -10.28 -22.59 -31.00
N GLU A 178 -10.57 -23.23 -32.14
CA GLU A 178 -11.59 -22.78 -33.10
C GLU A 178 -13.04 -22.99 -32.63
N TYR A 179 -13.28 -23.60 -31.46
CA TYR A 179 -14.64 -23.73 -30.89
C TYR A 179 -14.91 -22.72 -29.78
N LEU A 180 -13.86 -22.05 -29.28
CA LEU A 180 -13.97 -21.08 -28.19
C LEU A 180 -14.69 -19.80 -28.62
N ASN A 181 -15.44 -19.22 -27.68
CA ASN A 181 -16.22 -18.00 -27.85
C ASN A 181 -16.07 -17.11 -26.61
N ILE A 182 -15.73 -15.84 -26.76
CA ILE A 182 -15.51 -14.93 -25.62
C ILE A 182 -16.76 -14.68 -24.76
N PHE A 183 -17.94 -15.07 -25.25
CA PHE A 183 -19.23 -15.05 -24.53
C PHE A 183 -19.76 -16.45 -24.22
N GLY A 184 -18.92 -17.48 -24.37
CA GLY A 184 -19.23 -18.84 -23.96
C GLY A 184 -19.16 -19.00 -22.45
N ASN A 185 -19.60 -20.16 -21.97
CA ASN A 185 -19.71 -20.48 -20.55
C ASN A 185 -18.65 -21.47 -20.06
N GLY A 186 -17.74 -21.93 -20.94
CA GLY A 186 -16.65 -22.84 -20.60
C GLY A 186 -15.46 -22.13 -19.95
N GLU A 187 -14.59 -22.92 -19.31
CA GLU A 187 -13.33 -22.42 -18.77
C GLU A 187 -12.41 -21.87 -19.86
N GLY A 188 -12.31 -22.58 -20.99
CA GLY A 188 -11.58 -22.12 -22.17
C GLY A 188 -12.09 -20.79 -22.75
N ASP A 189 -13.39 -20.54 -22.67
CA ASP A 189 -14.02 -19.29 -23.14
C ASP A 189 -13.61 -18.09 -22.26
N ALA A 190 -13.67 -18.28 -20.94
CA ALA A 190 -13.22 -17.29 -19.97
C ALA A 190 -11.71 -17.02 -20.08
N ALA A 191 -10.93 -18.07 -20.29
CA ALA A 191 -9.49 -17.98 -20.52
C ALA A 191 -9.15 -17.25 -21.83
N LEU A 192 -9.88 -17.51 -22.93
CA LEU A 192 -9.73 -16.79 -24.19
C LEU A 192 -9.99 -15.28 -24.00
N LEU A 193 -11.08 -14.91 -23.31
CA LEU A 193 -11.34 -13.50 -23.02
C LEU A 193 -10.23 -12.87 -22.16
N ALA A 194 -9.70 -13.61 -21.19
CA ALA A 194 -8.56 -13.15 -20.40
C ALA A 194 -7.31 -12.92 -21.26
N ILE A 195 -7.00 -13.82 -22.20
CA ILE A 195 -5.89 -13.67 -23.15
C ILE A 195 -6.08 -12.41 -23.99
N ASN A 196 -7.30 -12.16 -24.47
CA ASN A 196 -7.61 -10.97 -25.26
C ASN A 196 -7.39 -9.68 -24.47
N VAL A 197 -7.69 -9.67 -23.17
CA VAL A 197 -7.44 -8.53 -22.27
C VAL A 197 -5.95 -8.37 -21.97
N LEU A 198 -5.26 -9.47 -21.65
CA LEU A 198 -3.83 -9.50 -21.30
C LEU A 198 -2.95 -9.01 -22.45
N LEU A 199 -3.18 -9.54 -23.66
CA LEU A 199 -2.36 -9.19 -24.83
C LEU A 199 -2.58 -7.75 -25.29
N LEU A 200 -3.80 -7.24 -25.16
CA LEU A 200 -4.12 -5.85 -25.46
C LEU A 200 -3.50 -4.88 -24.44
N GLY A 201 -3.63 -5.18 -23.14
CA GLY A 201 -3.09 -4.32 -22.09
C GLY A 201 -3.58 -2.87 -22.21
N GLU A 202 -2.65 -1.92 -22.19
CA GLU A 202 -2.90 -0.50 -22.46
C GLU A 202 -2.36 -0.05 -23.84
N GLU A 203 -2.08 -1.02 -24.73
CA GLU A 203 -1.46 -0.75 -26.02
C GLU A 203 -2.44 -0.09 -27.00
N SER A 204 -1.86 0.66 -27.95
CA SER A 204 -2.60 1.09 -29.14
C SER A 204 -2.90 -0.09 -30.06
N ASP A 205 -3.90 0.01 -30.94
CA ASP A 205 -4.21 -1.06 -31.91
C ASP A 205 -2.99 -1.46 -32.75
N ALA A 206 -2.17 -0.49 -33.15
CA ALA A 206 -0.96 -0.74 -33.93
C ALA A 206 0.12 -1.47 -33.12
N SER A 207 0.37 -1.01 -31.88
CA SER A 207 1.35 -1.62 -30.97
C SER A 207 0.92 -3.03 -30.55
N PHE A 208 -0.38 -3.25 -30.37
CA PHE A 208 -0.95 -4.59 -30.16
C PHE A 208 -0.66 -5.52 -31.34
N MET A 209 -0.92 -5.09 -32.58
CA MET A 209 -0.68 -5.92 -33.76
C MET A 209 0.80 -6.22 -33.98
N GLU A 210 1.69 -5.25 -33.76
CA GLU A 210 3.14 -5.48 -33.83
C GLU A 210 3.58 -6.53 -32.81
N ARG A 211 3.18 -6.36 -31.54
CA ARG A 211 3.44 -7.34 -30.47
C ARG A 211 2.90 -8.72 -30.82
N PHE A 212 1.68 -8.79 -31.31
CA PHE A 212 1.01 -10.04 -31.62
C PHE A 212 1.66 -10.77 -32.80
N ALA A 213 2.13 -10.04 -33.82
CA ALA A 213 2.89 -10.61 -34.93
C ALA A 213 4.25 -11.17 -34.47
N LEU A 214 4.98 -10.45 -33.62
CA LEU A 214 6.24 -10.94 -33.04
C LEU A 214 6.03 -12.19 -32.18
N MET A 215 4.94 -12.22 -31.41
CA MET A 215 4.55 -13.40 -30.62
C MET A 215 4.22 -14.60 -31.52
N GLY A 216 3.52 -14.38 -32.64
CA GLY A 216 3.25 -15.43 -33.64
C GLY A 216 4.54 -16.01 -34.23
N GLN A 217 5.54 -15.18 -34.52
CA GLN A 217 6.85 -15.63 -35.02
C GLN A 217 7.62 -16.45 -33.99
N ASP A 218 7.58 -16.05 -32.72
CA ASP A 218 8.21 -16.77 -31.61
C ASP A 218 7.61 -18.17 -31.47
N PHE A 219 6.27 -18.26 -31.40
CA PHE A 219 5.60 -19.56 -31.36
C PHE A 219 5.86 -20.40 -32.60
N ALA A 220 5.85 -19.81 -33.80
CA ALA A 220 6.04 -20.56 -35.03
C ALA A 220 7.33 -21.39 -35.00
N ALA A 221 8.42 -20.79 -34.48
CA ALA A 221 9.75 -21.41 -34.44
C ALA A 221 9.78 -22.73 -33.67
N ASP A 222 9.28 -22.75 -32.42
CA ASP A 222 9.44 -23.91 -31.53
C ASP A 222 8.25 -24.21 -30.61
N GLY A 223 7.17 -23.42 -30.67
CA GLY A 223 5.99 -23.58 -29.82
C GLY A 223 6.18 -23.00 -28.41
N VAL A 224 7.28 -22.29 -28.16
CA VAL A 224 7.59 -21.71 -26.85
C VAL A 224 7.52 -20.19 -26.95
N TRP A 225 6.83 -19.57 -26.00
CA TRP A 225 6.93 -18.12 -25.83
C TRP A 225 8.20 -17.78 -25.05
N ASN A 226 9.22 -17.28 -25.72
CA ASN A 226 10.56 -17.03 -25.17
C ASN A 226 10.73 -15.61 -24.60
N ASP A 227 9.87 -14.65 -24.97
CA ASP A 227 9.95 -13.26 -24.49
C ASP A 227 9.49 -13.11 -23.03
N SER A 228 10.40 -13.40 -22.09
CA SER A 228 10.16 -13.26 -20.65
C SER A 228 9.91 -11.81 -20.23
N SER A 229 10.49 -10.82 -20.91
CA SER A 229 10.30 -9.41 -20.60
C SER A 229 8.87 -8.97 -20.92
N LEU A 230 8.34 -9.39 -22.07
CA LEU A 230 6.96 -9.13 -22.43
C LEU A 230 5.98 -9.86 -21.50
N LYS A 231 6.23 -11.13 -21.17
CA LYS A 231 5.43 -11.87 -20.18
C LYS A 231 5.34 -11.11 -18.85
N MET A 232 6.47 -10.59 -18.37
CA MET A 232 6.52 -9.83 -17.12
C MET A 232 5.77 -8.50 -17.22
N LYS A 233 5.91 -7.76 -18.33
CA LYS A 233 5.13 -6.52 -18.56
C LYS A 233 3.62 -6.77 -18.58
N ILE A 234 3.19 -7.86 -19.20
CA ILE A 234 1.76 -8.26 -19.23
C ILE A 234 1.30 -8.66 -17.82
N ALA A 235 2.13 -9.38 -17.06
CA ALA A 235 1.84 -9.70 -15.66
C ALA A 235 1.71 -8.45 -14.79
N ASP A 236 2.59 -7.47 -14.97
CA ASP A 236 2.53 -6.17 -14.27
C ASP A 236 1.25 -5.41 -14.59
N PHE A 237 0.84 -5.38 -15.87
CA PHE A 237 -0.44 -4.80 -16.27
C PHE A 237 -1.59 -5.49 -15.54
N ALA A 238 -1.63 -6.82 -15.56
CA ALA A 238 -2.70 -7.59 -14.93
C ALA A 238 -2.75 -7.39 -13.40
N CYS A 239 -1.59 -7.38 -12.73
CA CYS A 239 -1.47 -7.05 -11.31
C CYS A 239 -2.00 -5.63 -11.01
N LYS A 240 -1.59 -4.62 -11.79
CA LYS A 240 -2.10 -3.24 -11.67
C LYS A 240 -3.61 -3.18 -11.88
N ALA A 241 -4.10 -3.84 -12.92
CA ALA A 241 -5.50 -3.82 -13.29
C ALA A 241 -6.40 -4.47 -12.22
N ASN A 242 -5.93 -5.54 -11.59
CA ASN A 242 -6.60 -6.16 -10.46
C ASN A 242 -6.68 -5.20 -9.27
N ARG A 243 -5.58 -4.49 -8.96
CA ARG A 243 -5.48 -3.56 -7.83
C ARG A 243 -6.31 -2.29 -7.98
N SER A 244 -6.35 -1.71 -9.17
CA SER A 244 -7.00 -0.42 -9.41
C SER A 244 -8.51 -0.54 -9.64
N GLY A 245 -9.06 -1.77 -9.62
CA GLY A 245 -10.44 -2.04 -10.02
C GLY A 245 -10.65 -1.97 -11.55
N LYS A 246 -9.58 -1.85 -12.34
CA LYS A 246 -9.65 -1.78 -13.80
C LYS A 246 -10.29 -3.04 -14.39
N LEU A 247 -10.08 -4.23 -13.83
CA LEU A 247 -10.76 -5.43 -14.32
C LEU A 247 -12.30 -5.31 -14.24
N ALA A 248 -12.82 -4.71 -13.18
CA ALA A 248 -14.25 -4.44 -13.05
C ALA A 248 -14.72 -3.37 -14.05
N GLU A 249 -13.87 -2.40 -14.41
CA GLU A 249 -14.14 -1.44 -15.49
C GLU A 249 -14.20 -2.14 -16.86
N ILE A 250 -13.25 -3.04 -17.15
CA ILE A 250 -13.21 -3.84 -18.38
C ILE A 250 -14.47 -4.70 -18.50
N ARG A 251 -14.89 -5.36 -17.41
CA ARG A 251 -16.16 -6.09 -17.37
C ARG A 251 -17.34 -5.17 -17.72
N LYS A 252 -17.45 -4.00 -17.06
CA LYS A 252 -18.52 -3.03 -17.36
C LYS A 252 -18.48 -2.55 -18.81
N ASN A 253 -17.30 -2.38 -19.40
CA ASN A 253 -17.14 -2.01 -20.80
C ASN A 253 -17.76 -3.07 -21.72
N ILE A 254 -17.46 -4.35 -21.48
CA ILE A 254 -18.00 -5.47 -22.27
C ILE A 254 -19.51 -5.61 -22.06
N GLU A 255 -19.98 -5.55 -20.80
CA GLU A 255 -21.41 -5.61 -20.44
C GLU A 255 -22.22 -4.47 -21.09
N SER A 256 -21.60 -3.29 -21.23
CA SER A 256 -22.25 -2.13 -21.86
C SER A 256 -22.60 -2.34 -23.33
N TRP A 257 -21.97 -3.31 -24.00
CA TRP A 257 -22.30 -3.67 -25.37
C TRP A 257 -23.65 -4.38 -25.48
N LYS A 258 -24.17 -4.93 -24.37
CA LYS A 258 -25.48 -5.63 -24.31
C LYS A 258 -25.59 -6.78 -25.31
N ILE A 259 -24.50 -7.52 -25.52
CA ILE A 259 -24.41 -8.63 -26.47
C ILE A 259 -24.76 -9.96 -25.79
N ALA A 260 -24.11 -10.26 -24.67
CA ALA A 260 -24.25 -11.50 -23.92
C ALA A 260 -23.66 -11.36 -22.51
N ASP A 261 -23.85 -12.38 -21.68
CA ASP A 261 -23.20 -12.48 -20.37
C ASP A 261 -21.68 -12.61 -20.53
N VAL A 262 -20.94 -11.95 -19.64
CA VAL A 262 -19.48 -11.92 -19.68
C VAL A 262 -18.92 -13.00 -18.76
N PRO A 263 -18.15 -13.99 -19.29
CA PRO A 263 -17.57 -15.05 -18.46
C PRO A 263 -16.57 -14.48 -17.42
N ALA A 264 -16.23 -15.28 -16.41
CA ALA A 264 -15.38 -14.88 -15.29
C ALA A 264 -13.88 -14.78 -15.66
N PHE A 265 -13.55 -13.94 -16.65
CA PHE A 265 -12.19 -13.80 -17.19
C PHE A 265 -11.18 -13.27 -16.14
N GLU A 266 -11.63 -12.53 -15.13
CA GLU A 266 -10.76 -11.95 -14.10
C GLU A 266 -10.00 -13.01 -13.32
N THR A 267 -10.62 -14.18 -13.11
CA THR A 267 -9.95 -15.32 -12.46
C THR A 267 -8.72 -15.75 -13.26
N TYR A 268 -8.80 -15.77 -14.58
CA TYR A 268 -7.71 -16.18 -15.47
C TYR A 268 -6.67 -15.07 -15.62
N VAL A 269 -7.09 -13.80 -15.73
CA VAL A 269 -6.17 -12.64 -15.67
C VAL A 269 -5.35 -12.68 -14.38
N ASN A 270 -6.00 -12.96 -13.24
CA ASN A 270 -5.32 -13.06 -11.95
C ASN A 270 -4.40 -14.28 -11.84
N ARG A 271 -4.81 -15.42 -12.40
CA ARG A 271 -3.98 -16.62 -12.47
C ARG A 271 -2.72 -16.38 -13.30
N PHE A 272 -2.81 -15.63 -14.41
CA PHE A 272 -1.67 -15.34 -15.26
C PHE A 272 -0.55 -14.63 -14.49
N TRP A 273 -0.82 -13.46 -13.90
CA TRP A 273 0.25 -12.69 -13.23
C TRP A 273 0.77 -13.37 -11.96
N THR A 274 -0.09 -14.04 -11.20
CA THR A 274 0.33 -14.78 -9.99
C THR A 274 1.23 -15.97 -10.33
N ASN A 275 0.99 -16.64 -11.46
CA ASN A 275 1.88 -17.68 -11.99
C ASN A 275 3.20 -17.10 -12.47
N GLN A 276 3.18 -15.99 -13.24
CA GLN A 276 4.41 -15.32 -13.69
C GLN A 276 5.28 -14.84 -12.51
N TYR A 277 4.65 -14.44 -11.40
CA TYR A 277 5.36 -14.02 -10.19
C TYR A 277 5.77 -15.18 -9.26
N GLY A 278 5.43 -16.44 -9.58
CA GLY A 278 5.75 -17.59 -8.73
C GLY A 278 5.01 -17.61 -7.39
N LEU A 279 3.90 -16.87 -7.26
CA LEU A 279 3.14 -16.79 -6.02
C LEU A 279 2.33 -18.07 -5.77
N GLY A 280 1.95 -18.77 -6.84
CA GLY A 280 1.11 -19.97 -6.77
C GLY A 280 -0.33 -19.64 -6.37
N LYS A 281 -1.12 -20.65 -6.01
CA LYS A 281 -2.53 -20.48 -5.66
C LYS A 281 -2.70 -19.77 -4.30
N CYS A 282 -3.64 -18.84 -4.22
CA CYS A 282 -4.10 -18.25 -2.96
C CYS A 282 -5.54 -18.70 -2.70
N ASP A 283 -5.78 -19.39 -1.58
CA ASP A 283 -7.08 -19.86 -1.14
C ASP A 283 -7.17 -19.94 0.39
N ALA A 284 -8.30 -20.45 0.91
CA ALA A 284 -8.56 -20.55 2.34
C ALA A 284 -7.47 -21.29 3.13
N SER A 285 -6.72 -22.20 2.50
CA SER A 285 -5.69 -23.02 3.17
C SER A 285 -4.41 -22.25 3.47
N ASN A 286 -4.15 -21.14 2.76
CA ASN A 286 -2.93 -20.37 2.88
C ASN A 286 -3.19 -18.86 3.06
N LEU A 287 -4.36 -18.50 3.60
CA LEU A 287 -4.64 -17.12 4.00
C LEU A 287 -3.56 -16.58 4.94
N GLY A 288 -3.12 -15.36 4.64
CA GLY A 288 -2.03 -14.70 5.35
C GLY A 288 -0.63 -15.16 4.92
N MET A 289 -0.48 -16.16 4.04
CA MET A 289 0.81 -16.52 3.45
C MET A 289 1.42 -15.31 2.75
N ARG A 290 2.72 -15.09 2.98
CA ARG A 290 3.49 -13.98 2.45
C ARG A 290 4.57 -14.52 1.49
N LYS A 291 4.77 -13.87 0.35
CA LYS A 291 5.76 -14.23 -0.67
C LYS A 291 6.38 -12.99 -1.30
N LEU A 292 7.61 -13.11 -1.77
CA LEU A 292 8.31 -12.05 -2.47
C LEU A 292 8.33 -12.32 -3.97
N LEU A 293 8.07 -11.30 -4.78
CA LEU A 293 8.43 -11.35 -6.20
C LEU A 293 9.95 -11.14 -6.34
N ILE A 294 10.66 -12.24 -6.61
CA ILE A 294 12.06 -12.21 -6.98
C ILE A 294 12.11 -12.18 -8.51
N ASP A 295 12.44 -11.02 -9.08
CA ASP A 295 12.66 -10.86 -10.51
C ASP A 295 14.14 -10.52 -10.76
N ASP A 296 14.93 -11.52 -11.11
CA ASP A 296 16.36 -11.36 -11.44
C ASP A 296 16.58 -10.56 -12.73
N SER A 297 15.57 -10.53 -13.63
CA SER A 297 15.65 -9.82 -14.90
C SER A 297 15.46 -8.30 -14.78
N ARG A 298 15.00 -7.83 -13.60
CA ARG A 298 14.66 -6.42 -13.31
C ARG A 298 13.68 -5.82 -14.33
N SER A 299 12.80 -6.64 -14.88
CA SER A 299 11.84 -6.22 -15.91
C SER A 299 10.48 -5.84 -15.32
N SER A 300 10.16 -6.30 -14.12
CA SER A 300 8.94 -5.97 -13.41
C SER A 300 9.00 -4.61 -12.70
N ALA A 301 7.95 -3.82 -12.84
CA ALA A 301 7.68 -2.64 -12.03
C ALA A 301 7.35 -2.97 -10.55
N PHE A 302 7.08 -4.25 -10.25
CA PHE A 302 6.85 -4.77 -8.91
C PHE A 302 8.01 -5.61 -8.41
N GLN A 303 9.18 -5.52 -9.06
CA GLN A 303 10.39 -6.16 -8.55
C GLN A 303 10.52 -5.88 -7.05
N ASP A 304 10.89 -6.92 -6.29
CA ASP A 304 11.11 -6.80 -4.86
C ASP A 304 9.85 -6.35 -4.09
N SER A 305 8.65 -6.55 -4.64
CA SER A 305 7.40 -6.34 -3.91
C SER A 305 6.99 -7.61 -3.21
N ALA A 306 6.62 -7.49 -1.93
CA ALA A 306 6.03 -8.58 -1.18
C ALA A 306 4.52 -8.63 -1.39
N PHE A 307 3.96 -9.83 -1.36
CA PHE A 307 2.55 -10.14 -1.55
C PHE A 307 2.03 -10.99 -0.39
N LYS A 308 0.79 -10.76 0.01
CA LYS A 308 0.07 -11.51 1.05
C LYS A 308 -1.18 -12.13 0.42
N CYS A 309 -1.40 -13.41 0.71
CA CYS A 309 -2.63 -14.09 0.33
C CYS A 309 -3.79 -13.61 1.22
N THR A 310 -4.86 -13.14 0.59
CA THR A 310 -6.08 -12.64 1.25
C THR A 310 -7.28 -13.41 0.74
N GLU A 311 -8.46 -13.17 1.32
CA GLU A 311 -9.72 -13.77 0.83
C GLU A 311 -10.02 -13.40 -0.63
N ASN A 312 -9.49 -12.27 -1.10
CA ASN A 312 -9.65 -11.77 -2.47
C ASN A 312 -8.46 -12.13 -3.39
N GLY A 313 -7.62 -13.08 -2.98
CA GLY A 313 -6.41 -13.47 -3.71
C GLY A 313 -5.14 -12.76 -3.22
N TRP A 314 -4.08 -12.84 -4.01
CA TRP A 314 -2.80 -12.20 -3.70
C TRP A 314 -2.90 -10.67 -3.79
N ALA A 315 -2.49 -9.99 -2.72
CA ALA A 315 -2.42 -8.53 -2.65
C ALA A 315 -1.00 -8.08 -2.25
N PRO A 316 -0.45 -7.01 -2.83
CA PRO A 316 0.85 -6.50 -2.40
C PRO A 316 0.78 -5.95 -0.97
N TYR A 317 1.94 -5.87 -0.32
CA TYR A 317 2.09 -5.27 0.99
C TYR A 317 1.63 -3.79 1.01
N SER A 318 1.05 -3.38 2.13
CA SER A 318 0.77 -1.95 2.38
C SER A 318 2.08 -1.20 2.59
N SER A 319 2.08 0.13 2.36
CA SER A 319 3.27 0.99 2.43
C SER A 319 4.04 0.94 3.77
N ASN A 320 3.43 0.41 4.82
CA ASN A 320 3.97 0.42 6.18
C ASN A 320 4.64 -0.91 6.57
N GLU A 321 4.45 -1.97 5.78
CA GLU A 321 5.08 -3.27 6.02
C GLU A 321 6.25 -3.45 5.04
N VAL A 322 7.47 -3.41 5.55
CA VAL A 322 8.70 -3.66 4.77
C VAL A 322 9.15 -5.08 5.06
N TYR A 323 9.66 -5.82 4.08
CA TYR A 323 10.25 -7.15 4.32
C TYR A 323 11.78 -7.03 4.33
N SER A 324 12.44 -8.01 4.93
CA SER A 324 13.90 -8.01 5.02
C SER A 324 14.54 -8.86 3.93
N LYS A 325 15.52 -8.27 3.23
CA LYS A 325 16.41 -8.96 2.29
C LYS A 325 17.73 -9.41 2.94
N SER A 326 17.99 -8.99 4.18
CA SER A 326 19.27 -9.23 4.87
C SER A 326 19.27 -10.50 5.71
N VAL A 327 18.18 -11.26 5.71
CA VAL A 327 18.10 -12.55 6.41
C VAL A 327 18.37 -13.67 5.41
N ASP A 328 19.54 -14.31 5.54
CA ASP A 328 19.98 -15.40 4.66
C ASP A 328 19.22 -16.73 4.90
N VAL A 329 18.49 -16.83 6.00
CA VAL A 329 17.70 -18.02 6.35
C VAL A 329 16.28 -17.85 5.83
N GLU A 330 15.75 -18.86 5.14
CA GLU A 330 14.36 -18.84 4.67
C GLU A 330 13.36 -18.82 5.85
N CYS A 331 12.29 -18.01 5.73
CA CYS A 331 11.20 -18.04 6.68
C CYS A 331 10.26 -19.20 6.35
N THR A 332 10.11 -20.13 7.27
CA THR A 332 9.35 -21.37 7.13
C THR A 332 8.49 -21.61 8.37
N ALA A 333 7.63 -22.62 8.34
CA ALA A 333 6.85 -22.99 9.52
C ALA A 333 7.70 -23.39 10.75
N LYS A 334 8.98 -23.72 10.57
CA LYS A 334 9.86 -24.15 11.68
C LYS A 334 10.36 -22.98 12.54
N ASN A 335 10.56 -21.83 11.91
CA ASN A 335 11.05 -20.59 12.53
C ASN A 335 9.96 -19.52 12.56
N GLU A 336 8.68 -19.92 12.42
CA GLU A 336 7.55 -19.00 12.51
C GLU A 336 7.56 -18.27 13.87
N GLY A 337 7.49 -16.94 13.83
CA GLY A 337 7.57 -16.09 15.02
C GLY A 337 8.99 -15.81 15.52
N GLU A 338 10.02 -16.49 15.02
CA GLU A 338 11.41 -16.17 15.38
C GLU A 338 11.78 -14.75 14.92
N VAL A 339 12.64 -14.11 15.70
CA VAL A 339 13.10 -12.74 15.47
C VAL A 339 14.58 -12.77 15.12
N ASN A 340 14.90 -12.20 13.97
CA ASN A 340 16.25 -12.06 13.47
C ASN A 340 16.71 -10.60 13.62
N VAL A 341 17.94 -10.41 14.11
CA VAL A 341 18.54 -9.10 14.35
C VAL A 341 19.85 -9.03 13.58
N VAL A 342 19.90 -8.20 12.54
CA VAL A 342 21.08 -8.06 11.66
C VAL A 342 21.60 -6.63 11.72
N TRP A 343 22.91 -6.46 11.85
CA TRP A 343 23.57 -5.17 11.66
C TRP A 343 23.72 -4.88 10.16
N GLU A 344 23.02 -3.87 9.65
CA GLU A 344 23.15 -3.40 8.27
C GLU A 344 24.02 -2.13 8.23
N GLY A 345 24.95 -2.04 7.29
CA GLY A 345 25.80 -0.86 7.09
C GLY A 345 27.16 -0.91 7.78
N ASN A 346 27.96 0.14 7.61
CA ASN A 346 29.31 0.20 8.18
C ASN A 346 29.30 0.66 9.66
N ALA A 347 30.44 0.57 10.34
CA ALA A 347 30.54 0.94 11.76
C ALA A 347 30.13 2.40 12.09
N LYS A 348 30.11 3.30 11.09
CA LYS A 348 29.76 4.71 11.26
C LYS A 348 28.28 5.03 10.95
N TYR A 349 27.70 4.35 9.97
CA TYR A 349 26.34 4.62 9.46
C TYR A 349 25.39 3.42 9.57
N GLY A 350 25.85 2.31 10.14
CA GLY A 350 25.07 1.11 10.28
C GLY A 350 24.15 1.14 11.49
N GLY A 351 23.19 0.23 11.49
CA GLY A 351 22.22 0.05 12.56
C GLY A 351 21.66 -1.36 12.59
N TYR A 352 21.05 -1.72 13.71
CA TYR A 352 20.34 -2.98 13.82
C TYR A 352 19.01 -2.93 13.09
N THR A 353 18.74 -4.00 12.36
CA THR A 353 17.48 -4.26 11.69
C THR A 353 16.83 -5.46 12.34
N TYR A 354 15.53 -5.36 12.55
CA TYR A 354 14.75 -6.35 13.28
C TYR A 354 13.72 -6.92 12.31
N SER A 355 13.66 -8.23 12.21
CA SER A 355 12.72 -8.92 11.34
C SER A 355 12.11 -10.11 12.06
N ARG A 356 10.82 -10.38 11.85
CA ARG A 356 10.15 -11.56 12.36
C ARG A 356 9.69 -12.44 11.21
N CYS A 357 9.88 -13.75 11.34
CA CYS A 357 9.37 -14.69 10.36
C CYS A 357 7.86 -14.80 10.54
N GLU A 358 7.11 -14.37 9.53
CA GLU A 358 5.66 -14.42 9.51
C GLU A 358 5.20 -15.06 8.21
N LYS A 359 4.53 -16.21 8.32
CA LYS A 359 3.78 -16.86 7.24
C LYS A 359 4.55 -16.99 5.93
N GLY A 360 5.84 -17.31 6.00
CA GLY A 360 6.70 -17.55 4.83
C GLY A 360 7.57 -16.36 4.39
N LEU A 361 7.50 -15.21 5.06
CA LEU A 361 8.40 -14.09 4.78
C LEU A 361 8.92 -13.42 6.05
N TRP A 362 10.17 -12.95 6.02
CA TRP A 362 10.73 -12.10 7.07
C TRP A 362 10.19 -10.68 6.95
N VAL A 363 9.34 -10.29 7.90
CA VAL A 363 8.73 -8.96 7.98
C VAL A 363 9.59 -8.07 8.87
N ARG A 364 10.04 -6.94 8.34
CA ARG A 364 10.85 -5.94 9.05
C ARG A 364 9.96 -5.18 10.03
N GLY A 365 10.49 -4.89 11.21
CA GLY A 365 9.82 -4.13 12.26
C GLY A 365 10.81 -3.35 13.11
N GLY A 366 10.38 -2.98 14.31
CA GLY A 366 11.19 -2.26 15.29
C GLY A 366 11.83 -3.18 16.32
N ILE A 367 12.59 -2.57 17.24
CA ILE A 367 13.16 -3.26 18.41
C ILE A 367 12.09 -3.94 19.29
N SER A 368 10.82 -3.52 19.20
CA SER A 368 9.67 -4.15 19.85
C SER A 368 9.52 -5.63 19.50
N LEU A 369 9.98 -6.08 18.34
CA LEU A 369 9.97 -7.49 17.98
C LEU A 369 10.78 -8.35 18.97
N THR A 370 11.78 -7.78 19.65
CA THR A 370 12.58 -8.51 20.64
C THR A 370 11.89 -8.69 22.00
N CYS A 371 10.69 -8.15 22.18
CA CYS A 371 9.89 -8.38 23.38
C CYS A 371 9.35 -9.82 23.39
N ASP A 372 9.47 -10.50 24.53
CA ASP A 372 8.94 -11.85 24.68
C ASP A 372 7.42 -11.84 24.50
N THR A 373 6.87 -12.88 23.89
CA THR A 373 5.41 -13.03 23.71
C THR A 373 4.86 -14.22 24.48
N ALA A 374 5.71 -14.99 25.16
CA ALA A 374 5.30 -16.11 25.99
C ALA A 374 4.80 -15.62 27.36
N GLY A 375 3.56 -15.99 27.72
CA GLY A 375 3.01 -15.73 29.05
C GLY A 375 2.64 -14.28 29.35
N VAL A 376 2.66 -13.40 28.35
CA VAL A 376 2.22 -12.00 28.48
C VAL A 376 0.72 -11.85 28.19
N ALA A 377 0.07 -10.95 28.91
CA ALA A 377 -1.32 -10.59 28.73
C ALA A 377 -1.45 -9.20 28.08
N VAL A 378 -2.58 -8.94 27.41
CA VAL A 378 -2.85 -7.62 26.81
C VAL A 378 -2.72 -6.53 27.88
N GLY A 379 -1.97 -5.46 27.55
CA GLY A 379 -1.66 -4.36 28.45
C GLY A 379 -0.38 -4.53 29.28
N ASP A 380 0.33 -5.67 29.18
CA ASP A 380 1.65 -5.82 29.79
C ASP A 380 2.69 -4.95 29.06
N LEU A 381 3.73 -4.53 29.79
CA LEU A 381 4.78 -3.63 29.30
C LEU A 381 6.06 -4.37 28.95
N CYS A 382 6.77 -3.87 27.95
CA CYS A 382 8.11 -4.32 27.57
C CYS A 382 9.04 -3.12 27.41
N HIS A 383 10.07 -3.08 28.25
CA HIS A 383 11.10 -2.04 28.23
C HIS A 383 12.31 -2.51 27.41
N LYS A 384 12.77 -1.69 26.47
CA LYS A 384 13.91 -1.97 25.60
C LYS A 384 14.84 -0.78 25.54
N THR A 385 16.11 -0.99 25.87
CA THR A 385 17.18 -0.02 25.67
C THR A 385 17.90 -0.31 24.36
N GLY A 386 18.07 0.70 23.50
CA GLY A 386 18.83 0.52 22.28
C GLY A 386 19.05 1.81 21.50
N THR A 387 19.95 1.77 20.52
CA THR A 387 20.13 2.87 19.56
C THR A 387 19.34 2.56 18.30
N VAL A 388 18.13 3.10 18.17
CA VAL A 388 17.43 3.12 16.89
C VAL A 388 17.89 4.39 16.16
N ASN A 389 18.64 4.23 15.07
CA ASN A 389 19.10 5.34 14.23
C ASN A 389 19.91 6.46 14.95
N ALA A 390 20.54 6.19 16.10
CA ALA A 390 21.27 7.20 16.87
C ALA A 390 22.75 7.31 16.44
N PHE A 391 23.14 8.52 16.05
CA PHE A 391 24.50 8.90 15.66
C PHE A 391 25.46 8.83 16.86
N ARG A 392 26.42 7.89 16.86
CA ARG A 392 27.52 7.89 17.85
C ARG A 392 28.60 8.89 17.44
N ALA A 393 28.33 10.19 17.58
CA ALA A 393 29.41 11.16 17.73
C ALA A 393 29.71 11.31 19.23
N SER A 394 30.74 10.62 19.70
CA SER A 394 31.52 10.84 20.94
C SER A 394 30.94 11.80 21.99
N MET A 395 29.72 11.53 22.48
CA MET A 395 29.08 12.22 23.61
C MET A 395 29.13 11.24 24.80
N PRO A 396 30.04 11.41 25.76
CA PRO A 396 30.26 10.45 26.84
C PRO A 396 29.06 10.28 27.79
N ASP A 397 28.10 11.21 27.80
CA ASP A 397 26.92 11.20 28.70
C ASP A 397 25.57 10.99 27.99
N PHE A 398 25.56 10.50 26.73
CA PHE A 398 24.30 10.26 26.02
C PHE A 398 23.56 9.05 26.62
N LYS A 399 22.50 9.31 27.40
CA LYS A 399 21.59 8.26 27.89
C LYS A 399 21.00 7.52 26.71
N ILE A 400 21.14 6.19 26.70
CA ILE A 400 20.52 5.34 25.69
C ILE A 400 19.00 5.47 25.85
N PRO A 401 18.24 5.80 24.79
CA PRO A 401 16.80 5.90 24.89
C PRO A 401 16.20 4.56 25.31
N GLU A 402 15.31 4.64 26.29
CA GLU A 402 14.45 3.53 26.71
C GLU A 402 13.15 3.63 25.92
N TYR A 403 12.78 2.54 25.26
CA TYR A 403 11.52 2.40 24.54
C TYR A 403 10.62 1.49 25.34
N VAL A 404 9.38 1.92 25.56
CA VAL A 404 8.37 1.10 26.20
C VAL A 404 7.29 0.73 25.20
N PHE A 405 6.97 -0.56 25.17
CA PHE A 405 5.94 -1.12 24.31
C PHE A 405 4.85 -1.78 25.14
N VAL A 406 3.63 -1.76 24.63
CA VAL A 406 2.46 -2.37 25.23
C VAL A 406 2.05 -3.59 24.40
N TYR A 407 1.78 -4.72 25.06
CA TYR A 407 1.28 -5.91 24.38
C TYR A 407 -0.18 -5.72 23.95
N ALA A 408 -0.43 -5.78 22.65
CA ALA A 408 -1.75 -5.59 22.05
C ALA A 408 -2.50 -6.91 21.76
N GLY A 409 -1.88 -8.07 22.00
CA GLY A 409 -2.40 -9.39 21.63
C GLY A 409 -1.78 -9.93 20.34
N ASP A 410 -2.03 -11.22 20.05
CA ASP A 410 -1.58 -11.90 18.83
C ASP A 410 -0.07 -11.78 18.50
N GLY A 411 0.76 -11.65 19.55
CA GLY A 411 2.21 -11.49 19.40
C GLY A 411 2.64 -10.07 19.00
N VAL A 412 1.73 -9.09 19.01
CA VAL A 412 2.01 -7.71 18.60
C VAL A 412 2.31 -6.82 19.80
N TRP A 413 3.44 -6.11 19.72
CA TRP A 413 3.86 -5.06 20.64
C TRP A 413 3.75 -3.71 19.95
N LYS A 414 2.98 -2.79 20.52
CA LYS A 414 2.80 -1.42 20.01
C LYS A 414 3.56 -0.42 20.88
N ASP A 415 3.97 0.71 20.32
CA ASP A 415 4.34 1.85 21.15
C ASP A 415 3.15 2.34 21.97
N VAL A 416 3.43 3.03 23.07
CA VAL A 416 2.40 3.50 24.03
C VAL A 416 1.36 4.38 23.32
N GLN A 417 1.80 5.31 22.47
CA GLN A 417 0.92 6.22 21.76
C GLN A 417 -0.02 5.48 20.80
N GLY A 418 0.48 4.49 20.05
CA GLY A 418 -0.29 3.67 19.13
C GLY A 418 -1.16 2.60 19.79
N TYR A 419 -1.03 2.39 21.10
CA TYR A 419 -1.85 1.45 21.85
C TYR A 419 -3.22 2.03 22.24
N PHE A 420 -3.27 3.30 22.61
CA PHE A 420 -4.50 3.92 23.10
C PHE A 420 -5.47 4.29 21.97
N GLU A 421 -6.73 3.89 22.12
CA GLU A 421 -7.83 4.32 21.27
C GLU A 421 -8.62 5.41 22.01
N MET A 422 -8.69 6.60 21.41
CA MET A 422 -9.45 7.74 21.96
C MET A 422 -10.93 7.38 22.05
N THR A 423 -11.62 7.77 23.14
CA THR A 423 -13.03 7.39 23.35
C THR A 423 -13.99 8.03 22.34
N LYS A 424 -13.54 9.11 21.69
CA LYS A 424 -14.27 9.87 20.67
C LYS A 424 -13.31 10.55 19.71
N LYS A 425 -13.81 10.89 18.52
CA LYS A 425 -13.06 11.69 17.54
C LYS A 425 -12.94 13.14 18.01
N CYS A 426 -11.77 13.75 17.85
CA CYS A 426 -11.59 15.19 18.09
C CYS A 426 -12.24 16.01 16.96
N THR A 427 -13.02 17.01 17.33
CA THR A 427 -13.83 17.88 16.47
C THR A 427 -13.95 19.25 17.13
N ALA A 428 -14.47 20.24 16.40
CA ALA A 428 -14.69 21.58 16.96
C ALA A 428 -15.70 21.59 18.12
N GLU A 429 -16.58 20.59 18.24
CA GLU A 429 -17.59 20.51 19.30
C GLU A 429 -17.03 20.06 20.65
N ASN A 430 -15.87 19.41 20.64
CA ASN A 430 -15.19 18.88 21.82
C ASN A 430 -13.75 19.37 21.94
N GLU A 431 -13.44 20.52 21.34
CA GLU A 431 -12.18 21.23 21.50
C GLU A 431 -11.94 21.50 23.00
N GLY A 432 -10.74 21.18 23.49
CA GLY A 432 -10.37 21.31 24.90
C GLY A 432 -10.75 20.11 25.78
N ASP A 433 -11.49 19.12 25.27
CA ASP A 433 -11.72 17.87 26.00
C ASP A 433 -10.40 17.15 26.27
N LYS A 434 -10.33 16.47 27.42
CA LYS A 434 -9.12 15.77 27.86
C LYS A 434 -9.41 14.31 28.21
N GLU A 435 -8.47 13.43 27.90
CA GLU A 435 -8.53 11.99 28.21
C GLU A 435 -7.26 11.54 28.95
N LYS A 436 -7.43 10.59 29.88
CA LYS A 436 -6.36 9.97 30.65
C LYS A 436 -6.39 8.48 30.40
N PHE A 437 -5.24 7.92 30.04
CA PHE A 437 -5.08 6.49 29.84
C PHE A 437 -4.02 5.94 30.77
N VAL A 438 -4.25 4.72 31.26
CA VAL A 438 -3.36 4.00 32.16
C VAL A 438 -3.18 2.59 31.64
N VAL A 439 -1.94 2.13 31.55
CA VAL A 439 -1.59 0.79 31.07
C VAL A 439 -0.43 0.20 31.88
N GLY A 440 -0.36 -1.12 31.97
CA GLY A 440 0.59 -1.83 32.84
C GLY A 440 -0.06 -2.32 34.14
N LYS A 441 0.75 -2.90 35.04
CA LYS A 441 0.30 -3.57 36.27
C LYS A 441 1.32 -3.41 37.40
N GLY A 442 0.82 -3.35 38.63
CA GLY A 442 1.67 -3.29 39.83
C GLY A 442 2.46 -1.98 39.89
N ALA A 443 3.78 -2.08 39.98
CA ALA A 443 4.67 -0.92 39.99
C ALA A 443 5.12 -0.48 38.58
N ASP A 444 4.78 -1.24 37.53
CA ASP A 444 5.15 -0.96 36.15
C ASP A 444 3.91 -0.49 35.38
N VAL A 445 3.63 0.81 35.50
CA VAL A 445 2.44 1.47 34.96
C VAL A 445 2.86 2.72 34.20
N ILE A 446 2.26 2.94 33.03
CA ILE A 446 2.39 4.17 32.26
C ILE A 446 1.05 4.88 32.26
N THR A 447 1.10 6.18 32.54
CA THR A 447 -0.04 7.09 32.45
C THR A 447 0.23 8.12 31.37
N SER A 448 -0.64 8.19 30.37
CA SER A 448 -0.61 9.19 29.30
C SER A 448 -1.85 10.08 29.35
N TYR A 449 -1.66 11.35 29.00
CA TYR A 449 -2.68 12.38 29.04
C TYR A 449 -2.83 12.99 27.65
N TYR A 450 -4.06 13.21 27.20
CA TYR A 450 -4.33 13.78 25.88
C TYR A 450 -5.32 14.94 25.98
N ALA A 451 -5.21 15.90 25.06
CA ALA A 451 -6.21 16.95 24.84
C ALA A 451 -6.58 17.03 23.36
N CYS A 452 -7.86 17.32 23.10
CA CYS A 452 -8.36 17.60 21.77
C CYS A 452 -8.06 19.05 21.44
N SER A 453 -7.21 19.29 20.44
CA SER A 453 -6.96 20.63 19.91
C SER A 453 -6.81 20.65 18.40
N ASN A 454 -7.42 21.66 17.76
CA ASN A 454 -7.42 21.89 16.32
C ASN A 454 -7.91 20.67 15.51
N GLY A 455 -8.86 19.92 16.07
CA GLY A 455 -9.42 18.71 15.44
C GLY A 455 -8.55 17.45 15.55
N GLU A 456 -7.45 17.48 16.31
CA GLU A 456 -6.60 16.33 16.59
C GLU A 456 -6.38 16.11 18.10
N TRP A 457 -6.21 14.85 18.51
CA TRP A 457 -5.81 14.53 19.88
C TRP A 457 -4.28 14.59 19.99
N THR A 458 -3.77 15.41 20.91
CA THR A 458 -2.34 15.56 21.18
C THR A 458 -2.00 15.10 22.58
N GLU A 459 -0.85 14.45 22.75
CA GLU A 459 -0.35 14.09 24.08
C GLU A 459 0.10 15.36 24.81
N ILE A 460 -0.29 15.48 26.07
CA ILE A 460 0.01 16.60 26.95
C ILE A 460 0.64 16.11 28.26
N TYR A 461 1.29 17.00 29.00
CA TYR A 461 1.82 16.65 30.31
C TYR A 461 0.71 16.56 31.36
N GLU A 462 0.94 15.78 32.42
CA GLU A 462 0.01 15.65 33.56
C GLU A 462 -0.41 17.03 34.12
N LYS A 463 0.55 17.96 34.23
CA LYS A 463 0.29 19.33 34.69
C LYS A 463 -0.73 20.06 33.80
N ASP A 464 -0.67 19.90 32.49
CA ASP A 464 -1.58 20.58 31.56
C ASP A 464 -2.96 19.92 31.59
N TYR A 465 -3.03 18.62 31.89
CA TYR A 465 -4.28 17.91 32.11
C TYR A 465 -5.04 18.49 33.31
N HIS A 466 -4.36 18.68 34.43
CA HIS A 466 -4.97 19.14 35.69
C HIS A 466 -5.13 20.65 35.80
N CYS A 467 -4.22 21.45 35.23
CA CYS A 467 -4.13 22.88 35.51
C CYS A 467 -4.71 23.78 34.41
N THR A 468 -4.70 23.35 33.15
CA THR A 468 -5.10 24.23 32.03
C THR A 468 -6.61 24.34 31.91
N THR A 469 -7.10 25.58 31.80
CA THR A 469 -8.50 25.94 31.55
C THR A 469 -8.60 26.90 30.35
N GLU A 470 -9.81 27.20 29.87
CA GLU A 470 -10.01 28.17 28.77
C GLU A 470 -9.49 29.60 29.08
N LYS A 471 -9.21 29.92 30.34
CA LYS A 471 -8.86 31.28 30.80
C LYS A 471 -7.51 31.37 31.49
N THR A 472 -6.66 30.36 31.37
CA THR A 472 -5.37 30.36 32.05
C THR A 472 -4.52 31.55 31.57
N VAL A 473 -4.04 32.37 32.50
CA VAL A 473 -3.22 33.56 32.24
C VAL A 473 -1.97 33.58 33.13
N VAL A 474 -0.94 34.30 32.70
CA VAL A 474 0.33 34.43 33.43
C VAL A 474 0.08 34.91 34.86
N GLY A 475 0.65 34.20 35.84
CA GLY A 475 0.45 34.43 37.27
C GLY A 475 -0.54 33.46 37.94
N ASP A 476 -1.31 32.69 37.17
CA ASP A 476 -2.20 31.67 37.72
C ASP A 476 -1.42 30.58 38.48
N THR A 477 -2.03 30.05 39.53
CA THR A 477 -1.44 28.97 40.34
C THR A 477 -2.29 27.71 40.26
N CYS A 478 -1.65 26.56 40.29
CA CYS A 478 -2.32 25.27 40.26
C CYS A 478 -1.64 24.30 41.21
N SER A 479 -2.42 23.42 41.85
CA SER A 479 -1.88 22.36 42.68
C SER A 479 -2.78 21.15 42.64
N PHE A 480 -2.18 19.96 42.56
CA PHE A 480 -2.91 18.69 42.51
C PHE A 480 -2.08 17.56 43.12
N GLU A 481 -2.76 16.51 43.58
CA GLU A 481 -2.12 15.28 44.07
C GLU A 481 -1.65 14.44 42.88
N SER A 482 -0.34 14.24 42.74
CA SER A 482 0.26 13.29 41.79
C SER A 482 0.70 12.02 42.56
N GLU A 483 1.16 10.98 41.85
CA GLU A 483 1.70 9.76 42.47
C GLU A 483 2.87 10.03 43.42
N ASN A 484 3.60 11.13 43.18
CA ASN A 484 4.75 11.57 43.99
C ASN A 484 4.39 12.61 45.05
N GLY A 485 3.10 12.72 45.41
CA GLY A 485 2.57 13.70 46.37
C GLY A 485 2.03 14.97 45.71
N ILE A 486 1.65 15.95 46.54
CA ILE A 486 1.13 17.24 46.07
C ILE A 486 2.19 17.98 45.26
N LYS A 487 1.83 18.36 44.03
CA LYS A 487 2.62 19.18 43.13
C LYS A 487 2.02 20.58 43.04
N HIS A 488 2.89 21.58 42.92
CA HIS A 488 2.51 22.98 42.84
C HIS A 488 3.12 23.60 41.57
N TYR A 489 2.33 24.41 40.87
CA TYR A 489 2.72 25.03 39.61
C TYR A 489 2.31 26.50 39.57
N LEU A 490 3.15 27.32 38.93
CA LEU A 490 2.90 28.72 38.59
C LEU A 490 2.90 28.85 37.06
N PHE A 491 1.87 29.45 36.48
CA PHE A 491 1.78 29.67 35.04
C PHE A 491 2.58 30.92 34.64
N MET A 492 3.50 30.77 33.70
CA MET A 492 4.44 31.81 33.34
C MET A 492 4.91 31.72 31.90
N HIS A 493 5.38 32.85 31.37
CA HIS A 493 6.02 32.94 30.08
C HIS A 493 7.48 32.46 30.16
N SER A 494 7.88 31.55 29.26
CA SER A 494 9.27 31.15 29.11
C SER A 494 9.90 31.80 27.89
N GLU A 495 10.88 32.67 28.11
CA GLU A 495 11.60 33.36 27.04
C GLU A 495 12.51 32.41 26.24
N PHE A 496 12.96 31.30 26.84
CA PHE A 496 13.77 30.30 26.13
C PHE A 496 13.03 29.64 24.98
N GLN A 497 11.74 29.42 25.17
CA GLN A 497 10.89 28.66 24.26
C GLN A 497 9.86 29.56 23.57
N ASP A 498 9.71 30.81 24.02
CA ASP A 498 8.68 31.76 23.59
C ASP A 498 7.26 31.17 23.73
N ILE A 499 7.00 30.52 24.87
CA ILE A 499 5.71 29.89 25.18
C ILE A 499 5.29 30.14 26.63
N ASP A 500 3.98 30.17 26.87
CA ASP A 500 3.43 30.14 28.23
C ASP A 500 3.29 28.69 28.72
N LEU A 501 3.74 28.42 29.95
CA LEU A 501 3.77 27.08 30.52
C LEU A 501 3.58 27.07 32.04
N TRP A 502 3.14 25.93 32.56
CA TRP A 502 3.11 25.65 33.99
C TRP A 502 4.50 25.25 34.50
N ALA A 503 5.11 26.06 35.36
CA ALA A 503 6.41 25.82 35.98
C ALA A 503 6.26 25.18 37.37
N GLU A 504 6.88 24.03 37.59
CA GLU A 504 6.86 23.36 38.91
C GLU A 504 7.53 24.26 39.96
N SER A 505 6.89 24.42 41.11
CA SER A 505 7.23 25.41 42.13
C SER A 505 7.21 24.80 43.53
N LYS A 506 8.02 25.33 44.44
CA LYS A 506 7.81 25.16 45.89
C LYS A 506 6.90 26.26 46.40
N VAL A 507 6.17 26.00 47.49
CA VAL A 507 5.25 26.98 48.08
C VAL A 507 5.69 27.28 49.51
N ASP A 508 5.89 28.57 49.79
CA ASP A 508 5.98 29.10 51.14
C ASP A 508 4.65 29.75 51.53
N PRO A 509 4.07 29.46 52.72
CA PRO A 509 2.76 29.99 53.10
C PRO A 509 2.66 31.52 53.19
N GLU A 510 3.79 32.22 53.40
CA GLU A 510 3.83 33.68 53.50
C GLU A 510 4.44 34.34 52.26
N LEU A 511 5.42 33.69 51.62
CA LEU A 511 6.14 34.25 50.48
C LEU A 511 5.55 33.85 49.11
N GLY A 512 4.77 32.77 49.04
CA GLY A 512 4.10 32.31 47.83
C GLY A 512 4.89 31.28 47.02
N TYR A 513 4.55 31.17 45.73
CA TYR A 513 5.10 30.17 44.80
C TYR A 513 6.48 30.59 44.30
N CYS A 514 7.44 29.68 44.37
CA CYS A 514 8.79 29.86 43.86
C CYS A 514 9.15 28.74 42.86
N PRO A 515 9.28 29.05 41.56
CA PRO A 515 9.61 28.08 40.50
C PRO A 515 10.96 27.39 40.70
N MET A 516 11.00 26.09 40.41
CA MET A 516 12.18 25.24 40.58
C MET A 516 13.19 25.32 39.43
N HIS A 517 12.80 25.91 38.30
CA HIS A 517 13.67 26.09 37.14
C HIS A 517 13.59 27.53 36.65
N TYR A 518 14.69 27.96 36.03
CA TYR A 518 14.79 29.27 35.42
C TYR A 518 14.16 29.25 34.02
N TYR A 519 13.15 30.09 33.82
CA TYR A 519 12.45 30.19 32.55
C TYR A 519 12.71 31.52 31.82
N SER A 520 13.55 32.41 32.37
CA SER A 520 14.00 33.68 31.79
C SER A 520 15.35 34.09 32.37
N PHE A 521 16.32 34.53 31.55
CA PHE A 521 17.58 35.13 32.05
C PHE A 521 17.43 36.63 32.39
N ASP A 522 16.29 37.22 32.07
CA ASP A 522 16.05 38.63 32.31
C ASP A 522 15.68 38.87 33.78
N HIS A 523 16.48 39.70 34.42
CA HIS A 523 16.28 40.19 35.79
C HIS A 523 14.96 40.93 35.97
N LYS A 524 14.30 41.34 34.88
CA LYS A 524 12.93 41.89 34.86
C LYS A 524 11.87 40.91 35.34
N ASN A 525 12.04 39.61 35.06
CA ASN A 525 11.03 38.58 35.35
C ASN A 525 11.27 37.86 36.68
N TRP A 526 12.18 38.37 37.49
CA TRP A 526 12.47 37.83 38.81
C TRP A 526 11.31 38.04 39.76
N ILE A 527 10.98 36.98 40.52
CA ILE A 527 9.85 36.98 41.43
C ILE A 527 10.34 37.41 42.81
N TYR A 528 9.75 38.48 43.34
CA TYR A 528 10.04 39.01 44.66
C TYR A 528 8.82 38.90 45.57
N SER A 529 9.08 38.74 46.86
CA SER A 529 8.02 38.70 47.88
C SER A 529 8.50 39.34 49.18
N LYS A 530 7.55 39.72 50.04
CA LYS A 530 7.80 40.44 51.30
C LYS A 530 7.24 39.65 52.48
N LYS A 531 8.06 39.52 53.53
CA LYS A 531 7.67 38.92 54.81
C LYS A 531 8.17 39.80 55.96
N GLY A 532 7.22 40.43 56.66
CA GLY A 532 7.51 41.49 57.62
C GLY A 532 8.20 42.68 56.93
N ASP A 533 9.32 43.14 57.47
CA ASP A 533 10.11 44.25 56.91
C ASP A 533 11.22 43.80 55.93
N LYS A 534 11.24 42.52 55.57
CA LYS A 534 12.28 41.92 54.72
C LYS A 534 11.74 41.52 53.35
N TYR A 535 12.61 41.58 52.35
CA TYR A 535 12.31 41.18 50.98
C TYR A 535 13.11 39.93 50.60
N TYR A 536 12.50 39.12 49.74
CA TYR A 536 13.05 37.84 49.29
C TYR A 536 12.93 37.76 47.77
N LEU A 537 13.94 37.17 47.15
CA LEU A 537 13.99 36.79 45.74
C LEU A 537 13.80 35.28 45.64
N CYS A 538 12.93 34.83 44.75
CA CYS A 538 12.84 33.41 44.42
C CYS A 538 13.98 32.99 43.48
N ASP A 539 14.67 31.91 43.84
CA ASP A 539 15.74 31.31 43.04
C ASP A 539 15.70 29.77 43.15
N TYR A 540 15.46 29.07 42.04
CA TYR A 540 15.37 27.60 41.93
C TYR A 540 14.56 26.91 43.05
N GLY A 541 13.39 27.47 43.38
CA GLY A 541 12.48 26.95 44.40
C GLY A 541 12.79 27.40 45.83
N GLU A 542 13.84 28.20 46.05
CA GLU A 542 14.22 28.72 47.35
C GLU A 542 14.03 30.25 47.43
N TRP A 543 13.55 30.74 48.58
CA TRP A 543 13.41 32.17 48.82
C TRP A 543 14.64 32.74 49.52
N LEU A 544 15.42 33.55 48.81
CA LEU A 544 16.67 34.15 49.29
C LEU A 544 16.42 35.58 49.75
N GLN A 545 16.74 35.90 51.01
CA GLN A 545 16.61 37.27 51.53
C GLN A 545 17.54 38.23 50.76
N LYS A 546 17.03 39.38 50.33
CA LYS A 546 17.80 40.44 49.65
C LYS A 546 17.56 41.79 50.33
N ASP A 547 18.65 42.53 50.52
CA ASP A 547 18.60 43.87 51.12
C ASP A 547 18.36 44.98 50.08
N LEU A 548 18.65 44.68 48.82
CA LEU A 548 18.36 45.54 47.67
C LEU A 548 17.36 44.83 46.78
N VAL A 549 16.21 45.44 46.50
CA VAL A 549 15.18 44.91 45.58
C VAL A 549 14.62 46.06 44.73
N PRO A 550 13.95 45.77 43.60
CA PRO A 550 13.45 46.81 42.73
C PRO A 550 12.48 47.77 43.43
N ARG A 551 12.54 49.07 43.10
CA ARG A 551 11.70 50.12 43.71
C ARG A 551 10.20 49.82 43.72
N GLN A 552 9.69 49.15 42.70
CA GLN A 552 8.28 48.79 42.63
C GLN A 552 7.81 47.92 43.81
N TYR A 553 8.71 47.21 44.50
CA TYR A 553 8.36 46.41 45.69
C TYR A 553 8.51 47.18 47.01
N THR A 554 9.18 48.35 47.00
CA THR A 554 9.48 49.14 48.20
C THR A 554 8.75 50.47 48.26
N ASP A 555 8.28 51.00 47.12
CA ASP A 555 7.56 52.26 47.04
C ASP A 555 6.05 52.08 47.29
N SER A 556 5.56 52.63 48.40
CA SER A 556 4.13 52.60 48.77
C SER A 556 3.20 53.20 47.71
N ARG A 557 3.71 54.07 46.82
CA ARG A 557 2.91 54.70 45.74
C ARG A 557 2.57 53.72 44.61
N LYS A 558 3.24 52.56 44.54
CA LYS A 558 2.95 51.52 43.54
C LYS A 558 1.56 50.90 43.73
N GLU A 559 1.06 50.87 44.96
CA GLU A 559 -0.21 50.24 45.29
C GLU A 559 -1.37 50.89 44.50
N GLY A 560 -2.07 50.08 43.70
CA GLY A 560 -3.19 50.52 42.87
C GLY A 560 -2.82 51.12 41.50
N LEU A 561 -1.55 51.16 41.12
CA LEU A 561 -1.09 51.59 39.79
C LEU A 561 -0.66 50.41 38.92
N THR A 562 -0.91 50.47 37.60
CA THR A 562 -0.29 49.53 36.65
C THR A 562 1.23 49.73 36.61
N ASP A 563 1.96 48.76 36.05
CA ASP A 563 3.41 48.87 35.89
C ASP A 563 3.77 50.09 35.03
N GLU A 564 3.03 50.33 33.94
CA GLU A 564 3.21 51.49 33.07
C GLU A 564 2.90 52.81 33.76
N GLU A 565 1.83 52.87 34.58
CA GLU A 565 1.47 54.08 35.33
C GLU A 565 2.51 54.42 36.40
N PHE A 566 3.03 53.40 37.09
CA PHE A 566 4.07 53.58 38.08
C PHE A 566 5.40 53.98 37.42
N ASP A 567 5.77 53.37 36.30
CA ASP A 567 7.05 53.60 35.64
C ASP A 567 7.25 55.07 35.27
N VAL A 568 6.16 55.76 34.94
CA VAL A 568 6.16 57.16 34.51
C VAL A 568 5.84 58.18 35.61
N LEU A 569 5.60 57.72 36.85
CA LEU A 569 5.05 58.54 37.93
C LEU A 569 5.92 59.77 38.27
N ASP A 570 7.24 59.59 38.24
CA ASP A 570 8.23 60.62 38.61
C ASP A 570 8.92 61.26 37.39
N LEU A 571 8.35 61.14 36.18
CA LEU A 571 8.91 61.81 35.01
C LEU A 571 8.90 63.35 35.17
N PRO A 572 10.00 64.05 34.84
CA PRO A 572 10.09 65.49 35.04
C PRO A 572 9.03 66.27 34.28
N LYS A 573 8.36 67.20 34.98
CA LYS A 573 7.38 68.13 34.37
C LYS A 573 8.02 69.24 33.54
N ASN A 574 9.29 69.57 33.83
CA ASN A 574 10.06 70.58 33.11
C ASN A 574 11.22 69.88 32.39
N ALA A 575 11.08 69.66 31.08
CA ALA A 575 12.07 68.95 30.26
C ALA A 575 12.27 69.65 28.91
N LYS A 576 13.43 69.46 28.30
CA LYS A 576 13.79 69.92 26.95
C LYS A 576 13.75 68.75 25.98
N VAL A 577 13.46 69.04 24.71
CA VAL A 577 13.44 68.02 23.65
C VAL A 577 14.79 67.31 23.61
N GLY A 578 14.75 65.98 23.74
CA GLY A 578 15.93 65.11 23.79
C GLY A 578 16.40 64.71 25.19
N ASP A 579 15.84 65.30 26.26
CA ASP A 579 16.13 64.88 27.63
C ASP A 579 15.76 63.39 27.81
N ARG A 580 16.61 62.65 28.53
CA ARG A 580 16.49 61.22 28.80
C ARG A 580 16.41 60.97 30.32
N VAL A 581 15.48 60.12 30.75
CA VAL A 581 15.31 59.75 32.17
C VAL A 581 14.93 58.28 32.28
N GLY A 582 15.37 57.61 33.34
CA GLY A 582 14.94 56.24 33.64
C GLY A 582 13.57 56.23 34.30
N GLY A 583 12.74 55.25 33.96
CA GLY A 583 11.49 55.00 34.67
C GLY A 583 11.70 54.46 36.08
N LEU A 584 10.60 54.32 36.83
CA LEU A 584 10.61 53.80 38.21
C LEU A 584 10.59 52.27 38.32
N LEU A 585 10.20 51.54 37.27
CA LEU A 585 10.35 50.09 37.23
C LEU A 585 11.82 49.75 37.13
N GLU A 586 12.30 48.90 38.03
CA GLU A 586 13.70 48.48 38.06
C GLU A 586 13.85 46.97 37.86
N SER A 587 15.03 46.57 37.39
CA SER A 587 15.57 45.22 37.49
C SER A 587 16.80 45.27 38.36
N CYS A 588 17.04 44.24 39.16
CA CYS A 588 18.21 44.17 40.02
C CYS A 588 19.13 43.02 39.64
N TRP A 589 20.43 43.26 39.71
CA TRP A 589 21.48 42.28 39.52
C TRP A 589 22.13 41.99 40.86
N TYR A 590 22.37 40.71 41.14
CA TYR A 590 23.12 40.25 42.31
C TYR A 590 24.32 39.44 41.81
N ASP A 591 25.52 40.00 41.95
CA ASP A 591 26.78 39.30 41.73
C ASP A 591 27.58 39.28 43.05
N ASP A 592 28.60 38.42 43.13
CA ASP A 592 29.42 38.24 44.34
C ASP A 592 30.14 39.53 44.77
N GLU A 593 30.40 40.45 43.83
CA GLU A 593 31.14 41.70 44.07
C GLU A 593 30.24 42.94 44.24
N SER A 594 29.02 42.96 43.70
CA SER A 594 28.11 44.10 43.82
C SER A 594 26.65 43.75 43.56
N SER A 595 25.73 44.49 44.17
CA SER A 595 24.29 44.43 43.87
C SER A 595 23.80 45.83 43.47
N TYR A 596 23.12 45.94 42.34
CA TYR A 596 22.59 47.21 41.84
C TYR A 596 21.27 46.99 41.09
N CYS A 597 20.46 48.05 41.02
CA CYS A 597 19.22 48.05 40.24
C CYS A 597 19.28 49.14 39.16
N MET A 598 18.71 48.86 37.98
CA MET A 598 18.62 49.80 36.87
C MET A 598 17.18 49.90 36.37
N PRO A 599 16.78 51.06 35.82
CA PRO A 599 15.48 51.22 35.18
C PRO A 599 15.26 50.20 34.05
N GLN A 600 14.07 49.60 34.00
CA GLN A 600 13.68 48.68 32.93
C GLN A 600 13.52 49.41 31.60
N ASN A 601 13.00 50.64 31.66
CA ASN A 601 12.75 51.52 30.53
C ASN A 601 13.44 52.86 30.75
N TYR A 602 13.86 53.46 29.64
CA TYR A 602 14.25 54.86 29.59
C TYR A 602 13.26 55.62 28.72
N TYR A 603 13.00 56.87 29.06
CA TYR A 603 12.04 57.74 28.39
C TYR A 603 12.77 58.94 27.81
N ARG A 604 12.31 59.39 26.64
CA ARG A 604 12.78 60.61 25.99
C ARG A 604 11.67 61.65 25.85
N TYR A 605 12.02 62.91 26.11
CA TYR A 605 11.10 64.02 25.93
C TYR A 605 11.06 64.47 24.47
N ARG A 606 9.86 64.45 23.88
CA ARG A 606 9.63 64.66 22.45
C ARG A 606 9.24 66.10 22.12
N GLN A 607 9.34 66.46 20.84
CA GLN A 607 8.94 67.79 20.33
C GLN A 607 7.47 68.14 20.60
N ASN A 608 6.60 67.12 20.69
CA ASN A 608 5.18 67.30 20.99
C ASN A 608 4.89 67.56 22.49
N GLY A 609 5.92 67.65 23.33
CA GLY A 609 5.79 67.93 24.76
C GLY A 609 5.42 66.71 25.62
N SER A 610 5.60 65.50 25.12
CA SER A 610 5.33 64.25 25.85
C SER A 610 6.60 63.43 26.08
N TRP A 611 6.58 62.60 27.12
CA TRP A 611 7.56 61.55 27.33
C TRP A 611 7.10 60.27 26.63
N THR A 612 8.00 59.61 25.93
CA THR A 612 7.75 58.29 25.32
C THR A 612 8.94 57.37 25.62
N VAL A 613 8.71 56.06 25.67
CA VAL A 613 9.78 55.05 25.79
C VAL A 613 10.83 55.27 24.69
N GLU A 614 12.11 55.19 25.08
CA GLU A 614 13.28 55.23 24.21
C GLU A 614 13.31 53.98 23.34
N THR A 615 13.41 54.15 22.02
CA THR A 615 13.50 53.04 21.05
C THR A 615 14.93 52.83 20.60
N GLU A 616 15.21 51.73 19.91
CA GLU A 616 16.55 51.48 19.33
C GLU A 616 16.97 52.56 18.32
N GLU A 617 16.02 53.20 17.62
CA GLU A 617 16.31 54.32 16.70
C GLU A 617 16.76 55.60 17.40
N ASP A 618 16.58 55.70 18.73
CA ASP A 618 16.99 56.83 19.56
C ASP A 618 18.39 56.68 20.19
N LEU A 619 18.97 55.48 20.10
CA LEU A 619 20.30 55.11 20.58
C LEU A 619 21.34 55.23 19.46
#